data_AF-L8EF47-F1
#
_entry.id   AF-L8EF47-F1
#
_cell.length_a   1.000
_cell.length_b   1.000
_cell.length_c   1.000
_cell.angle_alpha   90.00
_cell.angle_beta   90.00
_cell.angle_gamma   90.00
#
_symmetry.space_group_name_H-M   'P 1'
#
loop_
_entity.id
_entity.type
_entity.pdbx_description
1 polymer ?
#
loop_
_entity_poly.entity_id
_entity_poly.type
_entity_poly.pdbx_seq_one_letter_code
_entity_poly.pdbx_strand_id
1 'polypeptide(L)' 'MSSRKMLKLHEVLEEIDMSRAAFYRMRARGQAPRFIKLPNGQLRCRRADLDAWWQQHEQKPVA' A
#
# COMPACT_ATOMS: atom_id res chain seq x y z
N MET A 1 -3.31 -11.25 19.88
CA MET A 1 -3.32 -9.77 19.92
C MET A 1 -2.65 -9.26 18.66
N SER A 2 -3.43 -8.86 17.67
CA SER A 2 -2.90 -8.41 16.38
C SER A 2 -2.27 -7.04 16.55
N SER A 3 -0.95 -6.99 16.70
CA SER A 3 -0.23 -5.72 16.71
C SER A 3 -0.58 -4.96 15.43
N ARG A 4 -0.88 -3.66 15.56
CA ARG A 4 -1.19 -2.80 14.42
C ARG A 4 0.08 -2.67 13.57
N LYS A 5 0.30 -3.61 12.64
CA LYS A 5 1.51 -3.66 11.82
C LYS A 5 1.53 -2.44 10.88
N MET A 6 2.54 -1.60 11.07
CA MET A 6 2.82 -0.42 10.26
C MET A 6 3.96 -0.77 9.31
N LEU A 7 3.63 -0.98 8.04
CA LEU A 7 4.58 -1.32 6.99
C LEU A 7 5.32 -0.07 6.54
N LYS A 8 6.62 -0.18 6.35
CA LYS A 8 7.46 0.80 5.64
C LYS A 8 7.17 0.72 4.15
N LEU A 9 7.54 1.78 3.42
CA LEU A 9 7.37 1.81 1.97
C LEU A 9 8.02 0.59 1.28
N HIS A 10 9.24 0.20 1.65
CA HIS A 10 9.89 -0.95 1.00
C HIS A 10 9.14 -2.27 1.25
N GLU A 11 8.66 -2.50 2.48
CA GLU A 11 7.88 -3.71 2.79
C GLU A 11 6.60 -3.78 1.96
N VAL A 12 5.93 -2.64 1.71
CA VAL A 12 4.76 -2.60 0.83
C VAL A 12 5.15 -2.91 -0.61
N LEU A 13 6.25 -2.32 -1.10
CA LEU A 13 6.72 -2.50 -2.48
C LEU A 13 7.16 -3.94 -2.77
N GLU A 14 7.82 -4.57 -1.80
CA GLU A 14 8.20 -5.98 -1.85
C GLU A 14 6.96 -6.88 -1.91
N GLU A 15 5.93 -6.56 -1.14
CA GLU A 15 4.71 -7.37 -1.10
C GLU A 15 3.86 -7.27 -2.38
N ILE A 16 3.74 -6.08 -2.96
CA ILE A 16 3.00 -5.86 -4.22
C ILE A 16 3.86 -6.16 -5.46
N ASP A 17 5.10 -6.61 -5.28
CA ASP A 17 6.12 -6.82 -6.31
C ASP A 17 6.21 -5.68 -7.33
N MET A 18 6.41 -4.45 -6.83
CA MET A 18 6.39 -3.25 -7.66
C MET A 18 7.60 -2.36 -7.43
N SER A 19 8.18 -1.88 -8.53
CA SER A 19 9.24 -0.86 -8.46
C SER A 19 8.73 0.45 -7.83
N ARG A 20 9.62 1.17 -7.13
CA ARG A 20 9.34 2.51 -6.59
C ARG A 20 8.77 3.47 -7.64
N ALA A 21 9.30 3.45 -8.86
CA ALA A 21 8.87 4.34 -9.93
C ALA A 21 7.42 4.05 -10.37
N ALA A 22 7.07 2.77 -10.53
CA ALA A 22 5.69 2.37 -10.84
C ALA A 22 4.73 2.76 -9.71
N PHE A 23 5.14 2.55 -8.46
CA PHE A 23 4.37 2.96 -7.30
C PHE A 23 4.10 4.46 -7.25
N TYR A 24 5.10 5.31 -7.52
CA TYR A 24 4.89 6.77 -7.53
C TYR A 24 3.98 7.22 -8.68
N ARG A 25 4.04 6.59 -9.86
CA ARG A 25 3.07 6.83 -10.94
C ARG A 25 1.65 6.46 -10.53
N MET A 26 1.48 5.31 -9.89
CA MET A 26 0.19 4.86 -9.35
C MET A 26 -0.34 5.81 -8.27
N ARG A 27 0.54 6.27 -7.37
CA ARG A 27 0.21 7.24 -6.33
C ARG A 27 -0.20 8.59 -6.90
N ALA A 28 0.48 9.08 -7.95
CA ALA A 28 0.11 10.32 -8.63
C ALA A 28 -1.29 10.24 -9.26
N ARG A 29 -1.74 9.04 -9.63
CA ARG A 29 -3.10 8.76 -10.14
C ARG A 29 -4.14 8.53 -9.03
N GLY A 30 -3.74 8.60 -7.76
CA GLY A 30 -4.63 8.32 -6.62
C GLY A 30 -4.97 6.83 -6.44
N GLN A 31 -4.21 5.93 -7.08
CA GLN A 31 -4.45 4.48 -7.08
C GLN A 31 -3.58 3.72 -6.07
N ALA A 32 -2.80 4.42 -5.25
CA ALA A 32 -1.94 3.79 -4.24
C ALA A 32 -2.67 3.56 -2.91
N PRO A 33 -2.26 2.55 -2.10
CA PRO A 33 -2.79 2.38 -0.76
C PRO A 33 -2.55 3.62 0.11
N ARG A 34 -3.33 3.76 1.19
CA ARG A 34 -3.21 4.93 2.08
C ARG A 34 -1.89 4.90 2.85
N PHE A 35 -1.09 5.95 2.66
CA PHE A 35 0.14 6.17 3.43
C PHE A 35 0.01 7.33 4.40
N ILE A 36 0.58 7.14 5.58
CA ILE A 36 0.78 8.15 6.60
C ILE A 36 2.21 8.68 6.44
N LYS A 37 2.34 9.98 6.18
CA LYS A 37 3.63 10.66 6.19
C LYS A 37 3.98 11.02 7.63
N LEU A 38 5.10 10.50 8.12
CA LEU A 38 5.62 10.83 9.44
C LEU A 38 6.37 12.17 9.42
N PRO A 39 6.54 12.84 10.58
CA PRO A 39 7.29 14.10 10.68
C PRO A 39 8.75 13.98 10.18
N ASN A 40 9.34 12.79 10.29
CA ASN A 40 10.69 12.49 9.78
C ASN A 40 10.74 12.23 8.27
N GLY A 41 9.66 12.47 7.53
CA GLY A 41 9.57 12.27 6.09
C GLY A 41 9.35 10.82 5.64
N GLN A 42 9.40 9.85 6.54
CA GLN A 42 9.16 8.45 6.18
C GLN A 42 7.67 8.18 5.94
N LEU A 43 7.40 7.27 5.02
CA LEU A 43 6.04 6.80 4.75
C LEU A 43 5.77 5.49 5.51
N ARG A 44 4.56 5.39 6.07
CA ARG A 44 4.03 4.18 6.68
C ARG A 44 2.66 3.82 6.10
N CYS A 45 2.42 2.55 5.86
CA CYS A 45 1.13 2.01 5.48
C CYS A 45 0.62 1.12 6.61
N ARG A 46 -0.65 1.25 7.00
CA ARG A 46 -1.26 0.27 7.90
C ARG A 46 -1.51 -1.01 7.13
N ARG A 47 -1.27 -2.18 7.72
CA ARG A 47 -1.63 -3.48 7.11
C ARG A 47 -3.07 -3.49 6.57
N ALA A 48 -4.03 -3.03 7.38
CA ALA A 48 -5.43 -2.94 6.98
C ALA A 48 -5.70 -2.00 5.78
N ASP A 49 -4.90 -0.93 5.59
CA ASP A 49 -5.04 -0.07 4.41
C ASP A 49 -4.49 -0.74 3.14
N LEU A 50 -3.44 -1.55 3.26
CA LEU A 50 -2.94 -2.36 2.16
C LEU A 50 -3.93 -3.48 1.80
N ASP A 51 -4.48 -4.16 2.79
CA ASP A 51 -5.47 -5.23 2.56
C ASP A 51 -6.75 -4.67 1.91
N ALA A 52 -7.24 -3.52 2.37
CA ALA A 52 -8.38 -2.83 1.76
C ALA A 52 -8.09 -2.40 0.31
N TRP A 53 -6.84 -2.03 0.01
CA TRP A 53 -6.41 -1.73 -1.35
C TRP A 53 -6.41 -2.98 -2.24
N TRP A 54 -5.92 -4.12 -1.74
CA TRP A 54 -6.01 -5.40 -2.46
C TRP A 54 -7.45 -5.76 -2.80
N GLN A 55 -8.37 -5.63 -1.84
CA GLN A 55 -9.80 -5.91 -2.05
C GLN A 55 -10.45 -4.99 -3.10
N GLN A 56 -10.00 -3.75 -3.21
CA GLN A 56 -10.50 -2.82 -4.23
C GLN A 56 -10.04 -3.18 -5.65
N HIS A 57 -8.87 -3.81 -5.77
CA HIS A 57 -8.28 -4.23 -7.03
C HIS A 57 -8.53 -5.72 -7.36
N GLU A 58 -9.10 -6.46 -6.41
CA GLU A 58 -9.51 -7.85 -6.60
C GLU A 58 -10.61 -7.90 -7.67
N GLN A 59 -10.28 -8.50 -8.81
CA GLN A 59 -11.25 -8.76 -9.85
C GLN A 59 -12.14 -9.90 -9.39
N LYS A 60 -13.44 -9.63 -9.24
CA LYS A 60 -14.41 -10.69 -8.99
C LYS A 60 -14.44 -11.60 -10.23
N PRO A 61 -14.30 -12.92 -10.07
CA PRO A 61 -14.48 -13.82 -11.19
C PRO A 61 -15.88 -13.61 -11.78
N VAL A 62 -15.93 -13.43 -13.09
CA VAL A 62 -17.20 -13.44 -13.83
C VAL A 62 -17.75 -14.87 -13.73
N ALA A 63 -18.96 -15.00 -13.17
CA ALA A 63 -19.67 -16.26 -13.05
C ALA A 63 -20.11 -16.80 -14.42
#